data_AF-Q2C856-F1
#
_entry.id   AF-Q2C856-F1
#
_cell.length_a   1.000
_cell.length_b   1.000
_cell.length_c   1.000
_cell.angle_alpha   90.00
_cell.angle_beta   90.00
_cell.angle_gamma   90.00
#
_symmetry.space_group_name_H-M   'P 1'
#
loop_
_entity.id
_entity.type
_entity.pdbx_description
1 polymer ?
#
loop_
_entity_poly.entity_id
_entity_poly.type
_entity_poly.pdbx_seq_one_letter_code
_entity_poly.pdbx_strand_id
1 'polypeptide(L)'
;MKKVLSFILLFFCGLILSGCAQHYAAISDIPFADANFKRCVILQGKAHSDQITELKCDGLHISKIKELSNFPNLQKLDLAHNHLTQLDISHNSKLELLSVEHNQLSKLKTKYNKQLQVLNVSFNHLTSLDVKKNKELTYLNYSGNHIKDVDINNNPYLLAPYEKTYITNGPSN
;
A
#
# COMPACT_ATOMS: atom_id res chain seq x y z
N MET A 1 -18.15 48.45 35.02
CA MET A 1 -18.13 46.97 35.03
C MET A 1 -18.34 46.53 33.57
N LYS A 2 -17.49 45.88 32.78
CA LYS A 2 -16.27 45.05 32.89
C LYS A 2 -15.39 45.38 31.64
N LYS A 3 -14.12 45.78 31.82
CA LYS A 3 -12.87 45.03 31.51
C LYS A 3 -12.68 44.54 30.05
N VAL A 4 -11.67 45.16 29.43
CA VAL A 4 -10.84 44.74 28.29
C VAL A 4 -10.24 43.34 28.50
N LEU A 5 -10.13 42.50 27.45
CA LEU A 5 -8.89 41.76 27.13
C LEU A 5 -8.96 41.06 25.76
N SER A 6 -8.01 41.43 24.89
CA SER A 6 -7.57 40.67 23.72
C SER A 6 -6.92 39.36 24.18
N PHE A 7 -7.18 38.24 23.49
CA PHE A 7 -6.37 37.03 23.60
C PHE A 7 -6.09 36.46 22.21
N ILE A 8 -4.81 36.49 21.86
CA ILE A 8 -4.15 35.80 20.76
C ILE A 8 -3.88 34.35 21.19
N LEU A 9 -3.95 33.43 20.21
CA LEU A 9 -3.43 32.05 20.18
C LEU A 9 -4.11 30.97 21.06
N LEU A 10 -4.53 29.87 20.43
CA LEU A 10 -3.76 28.61 20.46
C LEU A 10 -4.36 27.55 19.51
N PHE A 11 -3.54 27.20 18.52
CA PHE A 11 -3.55 25.92 17.81
C PHE A 11 -3.35 24.80 18.84
N PHE A 12 -4.31 23.89 19.00
CA PHE A 12 -4.13 22.50 19.43
C PHE A 12 -5.52 21.88 19.58
N CYS A 13 -6.05 21.30 18.49
CA CYS A 13 -6.97 20.18 18.64
C CYS A 13 -6.18 18.89 18.38
N GLY A 14 -5.26 18.62 19.30
CA GLY A 14 -4.76 17.27 19.53
C GLY A 14 -5.83 16.50 20.27
N LEU A 15 -6.81 15.94 19.54
CA LEU A 15 -7.70 14.92 20.05
C LEU A 15 -7.54 13.70 19.14
N ILE A 16 -6.87 12.72 19.70
CA ILE A 16 -6.69 11.37 19.19
C ILE A 16 -8.09 10.76 19.09
N LEU A 17 -8.67 10.81 17.89
CA LEU A 17 -9.85 10.04 17.55
C LEU A 17 -9.40 8.83 16.75
N SER A 18 -9.54 7.69 17.41
CA SER A 18 -9.49 6.37 16.85
C SER A 18 -10.18 6.27 15.50
N GLY A 19 -9.47 5.75 14.50
CA GLY A 19 -10.07 4.87 13.50
C GLY A 19 -10.87 5.48 12.35
N CYS A 20 -10.86 6.80 12.16
CA CYS A 20 -11.28 7.37 10.88
C CYS A 20 -10.04 7.76 10.08
N ALA A 21 -9.92 7.27 8.85
CA ALA A 21 -8.89 7.73 7.93
C ALA A 21 -8.95 9.26 7.87
N GLN A 22 -7.88 9.92 8.33
CA GLN A 22 -7.82 11.37 8.33
C GLN A 22 -7.83 11.84 6.88
N HIS A 23 -8.94 12.44 6.45
CA HIS A 23 -9.06 12.90 5.08
C HIS A 23 -8.33 14.24 4.94
N TYR A 24 -7.14 14.21 4.37
CA TYR A 24 -6.41 15.42 4.02
C TYR A 24 -7.06 16.09 2.82
N ALA A 25 -7.12 17.43 2.83
CA ALA A 25 -7.71 18.21 1.74
C ALA A 25 -6.84 18.12 0.47
N ALA A 26 -5.52 18.15 0.61
CA ALA A 26 -4.57 17.95 -0.48
C ALA A 26 -3.47 16.94 -0.11
N ILE A 27 -2.87 16.31 -1.12
CA ILE A 27 -1.71 15.43 -0.96
C ILE A 27 -0.54 16.15 -0.28
N SER A 28 -0.39 17.47 -0.51
CA SER A 28 0.64 18.30 0.11
C SER A 28 0.54 18.35 1.64
N ASP A 29 -0.65 18.11 2.18
CA ASP A 29 -0.94 18.25 3.62
C ASP A 29 -0.74 16.93 4.38
N ILE A 30 -0.54 15.83 3.65
CA ILE A 30 -0.30 14.51 4.23
C ILE A 30 1.07 14.53 4.94
N PRO A 31 1.15 14.18 6.24
CA PRO A 31 2.39 14.20 7.01
C PRO A 31 3.21 12.93 6.79
N PHE A 32 3.76 12.78 5.57
CA PHE A 32 4.59 11.64 5.19
C PHE A 32 5.80 11.45 6.12
N ALA A 33 5.89 10.27 6.73
CA ALA A 33 7.03 9.87 7.57
C ALA A 33 8.29 9.51 6.78
N ASP A 34 8.16 9.25 5.48
CA ASP A 34 9.25 8.89 4.56
C ASP A 34 9.29 9.89 3.39
N ALA A 35 10.43 10.55 3.21
CA ALA A 35 10.60 11.56 2.17
C ALA A 35 10.60 10.97 0.75
N ASN A 36 11.05 9.72 0.59
CA ASN A 36 11.05 9.04 -0.70
C ASN A 36 9.64 8.61 -1.07
N PHE A 37 8.84 8.16 -0.09
CA PHE A 37 7.42 7.90 -0.34
C PHE A 37 6.66 9.18 -0.69
N LYS A 38 6.90 10.27 0.06
CA LYS A 38 6.36 11.60 -0.27
C LYS A 38 6.69 12.00 -1.71
N ARG A 39 7.96 11.85 -2.11
CA ARG A 39 8.41 12.15 -3.47
C ARG A 39 7.68 11.31 -4.51
N CYS A 40 7.58 10.00 -4.31
CA CYS A 40 6.86 9.10 -5.22
C CYS A 40 5.41 9.55 -5.45
N VAL A 41 4.70 9.92 -4.38
CA VAL A 41 3.30 10.36 -4.45
C VAL A 41 3.17 11.71 -5.14
N ILE A 42 4.00 12.70 -4.77
CA ILE A 42 3.92 14.06 -5.34
C ILE A 42 4.21 14.04 -6.85
N LEU A 43 5.11 13.17 -7.31
CA LEU A 43 5.44 13.04 -8.74
C LEU A 43 4.28 12.50 -9.59
N GLN A 44 3.21 11.98 -8.98
CA GLN A 44 1.99 11.63 -9.71
C GLN A 44 1.22 12.86 -10.21
N GLY A 45 1.56 14.06 -9.73
CA GLY A 45 0.98 15.33 -10.19
C GLY A 45 -0.51 15.47 -9.87
N LYS A 46 -1.02 14.75 -8.86
CA LYS A 46 -2.40 14.86 -8.38
C LYS A 46 -2.48 15.79 -7.18
N ALA A 47 -3.58 16.53 -7.09
CA ALA A 47 -3.84 17.41 -5.95
C ALA A 47 -4.47 16.63 -4.79
N HIS A 48 -5.36 15.68 -5.10
CA HIS A 48 -6.15 14.95 -4.12
C HIS A 48 -5.84 13.45 -4.18
N SER A 49 -5.87 12.79 -3.01
CA SER A 49 -5.46 11.39 -2.87
C SER A 49 -6.43 10.39 -3.49
N ASP A 50 -7.69 10.77 -3.67
CA ASP A 50 -8.73 10.01 -4.37
C ASP A 50 -8.48 9.94 -5.89
N GLN A 51 -7.65 10.82 -6.46
CA GLN A 51 -7.25 10.80 -7.87
C GLN A 51 -6.11 9.82 -8.15
N ILE A 52 -5.49 9.25 -7.12
CA ILE A 52 -4.38 8.30 -7.25
C ILE A 52 -4.96 6.88 -7.35
N THR A 53 -4.80 6.27 -8.53
CA THR A 53 -5.16 4.87 -8.78
C THR A 53 -3.94 3.97 -8.93
N GLU A 54 -2.76 4.54 -9.17
CA GLU A 54 -1.52 3.80 -9.35
C GLU A 54 -0.36 4.52 -8.66
N LEU A 55 0.50 3.76 -7.98
CA LEU A 55 1.75 4.23 -7.40
C LEU A 55 2.88 3.28 -7.80
N LYS A 56 3.89 3.81 -8.50
CA LYS A 56 5.11 3.12 -8.90
C LYS A 56 6.29 3.68 -8.11
N CYS A 57 6.62 3.02 -7.01
CA CYS A 57 7.60 3.46 -6.03
C CYS A 57 8.76 2.44 -5.85
N ASP A 58 9.10 1.71 -6.91
CA ASP A 58 10.18 0.71 -6.94
C ASP A 58 11.57 1.36 -6.72
N GLY A 59 12.42 0.73 -5.91
CA GLY A 59 13.84 1.11 -5.79
C GLY A 59 14.09 2.45 -5.10
N LEU A 60 13.12 2.97 -4.34
CA LEU A 60 13.19 4.31 -3.76
C LEU A 60 13.71 4.34 -2.32
N HIS A 61 14.25 3.23 -1.80
CA HIS A 61 14.75 3.12 -0.42
C HIS A 61 13.68 3.51 0.63
N ILE A 62 12.40 3.23 0.35
CA ILE A 62 11.28 3.53 1.24
C ILE A 62 11.29 2.53 2.40
N SER A 63 11.16 3.05 3.62
CA SER A 63 11.12 2.24 4.85
C SER A 63 9.86 2.45 5.67
N LYS A 64 9.14 3.57 5.48
CA LYS A 64 7.88 3.87 6.18
C LYS A 64 6.80 4.27 5.17
N ILE A 65 5.60 3.70 5.33
CA ILE A 65 4.50 3.90 4.37
C ILE A 65 3.11 3.96 5.02
N LYS A 66 3.04 4.37 6.29
CA LYS A 66 1.76 4.40 7.04
C LYS A 66 0.69 5.26 6.37
N GLU A 67 1.11 6.25 5.57
CA GLU A 67 0.23 7.18 4.87
C GLU A 67 -0.46 6.56 3.64
N LEU A 68 -0.16 5.29 3.29
CA LEU A 68 -0.83 4.56 2.21
C LEU A 68 -2.37 4.47 2.41
N SER A 69 -2.83 4.53 3.67
CA SER A 69 -4.26 4.54 4.01
C SER A 69 -5.02 5.75 3.46
N ASN A 70 -4.34 6.80 3.01
CA ASN A 70 -4.96 7.99 2.43
C ASN A 70 -5.38 7.83 0.97
N PHE A 71 -5.06 6.71 0.30
CA PHE A 71 -5.32 6.49 -1.13
C PHE A 71 -6.40 5.41 -1.34
N PRO A 72 -7.70 5.73 -1.11
CA PRO A 72 -8.78 4.73 -1.12
C PRO A 72 -9.11 4.19 -2.52
N ASN A 73 -8.70 4.90 -3.57
CA ASN A 73 -8.92 4.52 -4.96
C ASN A 73 -7.73 3.79 -5.60
N LEU A 74 -6.69 3.47 -4.82
CA LEU A 74 -5.50 2.79 -5.30
C LEU A 74 -5.83 1.38 -5.81
N GLN A 75 -5.50 1.12 -7.06
CA GLN A 75 -5.68 -0.15 -7.78
C GLN A 75 -4.36 -0.87 -8.02
N LYS A 76 -3.27 -0.13 -8.26
CA LYS A 76 -1.95 -0.69 -8.55
C LYS A 76 -0.91 -0.09 -7.62
N LEU A 77 -0.17 -0.95 -6.93
CA LEU A 77 0.88 -0.54 -6.02
C LEU A 77 2.14 -1.37 -6.28
N ASP A 78 3.19 -0.68 -6.73
CA ASP A 78 4.52 -1.25 -6.84
C ASP A 78 5.46 -0.58 -5.83
N LEU A 79 5.95 -1.40 -4.92
CA LEU A 79 6.88 -1.08 -3.85
C LEU A 79 8.08 -2.03 -3.87
N ALA A 80 8.38 -2.63 -5.02
CA ALA A 80 9.53 -3.52 -5.14
C ALA A 80 10.85 -2.82 -4.75
N HIS A 81 11.86 -3.61 -4.37
CA HIS A 81 13.22 -3.16 -4.05
C HIS A 81 13.27 -1.99 -3.05
N ASN A 82 12.55 -2.13 -1.94
CA ASN A 82 12.54 -1.14 -0.86
C ASN A 82 13.00 -1.77 0.47
N HIS A 83 12.80 -1.07 1.58
CA HIS A 83 13.23 -1.50 2.92
C HIS A 83 12.03 -1.62 3.87
N LEU A 84 10.87 -2.01 3.34
CA LEU A 84 9.66 -2.16 4.14
C LEU A 84 9.76 -3.39 5.04
N THR A 85 9.56 -3.17 6.35
CA THR A 85 9.43 -4.26 7.33
C THR A 85 7.97 -4.57 7.67
N GLN A 86 7.07 -3.63 7.36
CA GLN A 86 5.63 -3.72 7.56
C GLN A 86 4.89 -3.05 6.42
N LEU A 87 3.71 -3.57 6.10
CA LEU A 87 2.81 -2.99 5.12
C LEU A 87 1.36 -3.23 5.55
N ASP A 88 0.58 -2.16 5.63
CA ASP A 88 -0.87 -2.21 5.84
C ASP A 88 -1.60 -1.71 4.59
N ILE A 89 -2.33 -2.62 3.95
CA ILE A 89 -3.16 -2.37 2.76
C ILE A 89 -4.65 -2.49 3.05
N SER A 90 -5.05 -2.54 4.33
CA SER A 90 -6.45 -2.79 4.73
C SER A 90 -7.44 -1.72 4.26
N HIS A 91 -6.94 -0.51 3.96
CA HIS A 91 -7.73 0.63 3.47
C HIS A 91 -7.75 0.75 1.94
N ASN A 92 -7.00 -0.10 1.23
CA ASN A 92 -6.90 -0.09 -0.23
C ASN A 92 -7.73 -1.24 -0.83
N SER A 93 -9.03 -1.25 -0.56
CA SER A 93 -9.92 -2.37 -0.94
C SER A 93 -10.09 -2.56 -2.46
N LYS A 94 -9.73 -1.55 -3.25
CA LYS A 94 -9.73 -1.57 -4.72
C LYS A 94 -8.42 -2.09 -5.34
N LEU A 95 -7.47 -2.53 -4.51
CA LEU A 95 -6.17 -2.98 -5.01
C LEU A 95 -6.32 -4.27 -5.83
N GLU A 96 -5.88 -4.20 -7.07
CA GLU A 96 -5.87 -5.26 -8.08
C GLU A 96 -4.46 -5.85 -8.26
N LEU A 97 -3.43 -5.01 -8.12
CA LEU A 97 -2.03 -5.39 -8.25
C LEU A 97 -1.22 -4.90 -7.05
N LEU A 98 -0.51 -5.82 -6.41
CA LEU A 98 0.47 -5.53 -5.38
C LEU A 98 1.81 -6.20 -5.72
N SER A 99 2.85 -5.38 -5.87
CA SER A 99 4.24 -5.83 -5.90
C SER A 99 4.99 -5.24 -4.72
N VAL A 100 5.55 -6.11 -3.87
CA VAL A 100 6.41 -5.76 -2.73
C VAL A 100 7.66 -6.64 -2.72
N GLU A 101 8.04 -7.13 -3.89
CA GLU A 101 9.23 -7.97 -4.08
C GLU A 101 10.48 -7.28 -3.53
N HIS A 102 11.44 -8.05 -3.02
CA HIS A 102 12.70 -7.51 -2.46
C HIS A 102 12.46 -6.46 -1.37
N ASN A 103 11.74 -6.87 -0.32
CA ASN A 103 11.56 -6.11 0.92
C ASN A 103 11.90 -7.00 2.13
N GLN A 104 11.57 -6.56 3.34
CA GLN A 104 11.88 -7.24 4.61
C GLN A 104 10.60 -7.58 5.39
N LEU A 105 9.49 -7.80 4.69
CA LEU A 105 8.19 -8.07 5.31
C LEU A 105 8.22 -9.44 6.01
N SER A 106 7.84 -9.46 7.29
CA SER A 106 7.66 -10.71 8.05
C SER A 106 6.20 -11.19 8.07
N LYS A 107 5.25 -10.29 7.77
CA LYS A 107 3.81 -10.56 7.71
C LYS A 107 3.16 -9.66 6.65
N LEU A 108 2.14 -10.19 5.98
CA LEU A 108 1.25 -9.42 5.11
C LEU A 108 -0.19 -9.94 5.30
N LYS A 109 -1.16 -9.03 5.40
CA LYS A 109 -2.59 -9.36 5.47
C LYS A 109 -3.30 -8.83 4.23
N THR A 110 -3.91 -9.72 3.45
CA THR A 110 -4.57 -9.38 2.19
C THR A 110 -6.10 -9.55 2.22
N LYS A 111 -6.67 -9.88 3.40
CA LYS A 111 -8.09 -10.28 3.54
C LYS A 111 -9.11 -9.21 3.11
N TYR A 112 -8.72 -7.93 3.07
CA TYR A 112 -9.58 -6.81 2.67
C TYR A 112 -9.43 -6.45 1.18
N ASN A 113 -8.42 -6.98 0.51
CA ASN A 113 -8.06 -6.65 -0.87
C ASN A 113 -8.63 -7.72 -1.82
N LYS A 114 -9.96 -7.89 -1.79
CA LYS A 114 -10.64 -8.99 -2.50
C LYS A 114 -10.50 -8.93 -4.02
N GLN A 115 -10.18 -7.75 -4.56
CA GLN A 115 -9.98 -7.49 -5.99
C GLN A 115 -8.55 -7.82 -6.47
N LEU A 116 -7.65 -8.26 -5.58
CA LEU A 116 -6.29 -8.64 -5.97
C LEU A 116 -6.31 -9.74 -7.03
N GLN A 117 -5.73 -9.42 -8.19
CA GLN A 117 -5.46 -10.32 -9.30
C GLN A 117 -3.99 -10.72 -9.34
N VAL A 118 -3.10 -9.80 -8.96
CA VAL A 118 -1.65 -10.01 -8.96
C VAL A 118 -1.08 -9.72 -7.58
N LEU A 119 -0.42 -10.72 -7.00
CA LEU A 119 0.30 -10.58 -5.74
C LEU A 119 1.73 -11.10 -5.87
N ASN A 120 2.70 -10.17 -5.93
CA ASN A 120 4.11 -10.50 -5.85
C ASN A 120 4.67 -10.08 -4.48
N VAL A 121 5.02 -11.07 -3.66
CA VAL A 121 5.65 -10.90 -2.34
C VAL A 121 7.00 -11.60 -2.27
N SER A 122 7.61 -11.91 -3.41
CA SER A 122 8.87 -12.64 -3.46
C SER A 122 9.99 -11.92 -2.71
N PHE A 123 11.02 -12.68 -2.29
CA PHE A 123 12.21 -12.14 -1.62
C PHE A 123 11.86 -11.23 -0.43
N ASN A 124 11.14 -11.80 0.51
CA ASN A 124 10.77 -11.20 1.79
C ASN A 124 11.08 -12.18 2.93
N HIS A 125 10.56 -11.94 4.14
CA HIS A 125 10.76 -12.80 5.30
C HIS A 125 9.44 -13.41 5.82
N LEU A 126 8.43 -13.55 4.95
CA LEU A 126 7.13 -14.10 5.32
C LEU A 126 7.28 -15.55 5.78
N THR A 127 6.53 -15.93 6.82
CA THR A 127 6.46 -17.31 7.33
C THR A 127 5.13 -17.99 7.01
N SER A 128 4.12 -17.20 6.66
CA SER A 128 2.79 -17.65 6.27
C SER A 128 2.16 -16.60 5.36
N LEU A 129 1.28 -17.02 4.46
CA LEU A 129 0.45 -16.15 3.65
C LEU A 129 -0.94 -16.77 3.50
N ASP A 130 -1.99 -16.00 3.83
CA ASP A 130 -3.39 -16.41 3.66
C ASP A 130 -3.99 -15.64 2.48
N VAL A 131 -4.33 -16.37 1.41
CA VAL A 131 -4.93 -15.83 0.18
C VAL A 131 -6.39 -16.25 -0.01
N LYS A 132 -7.04 -16.82 1.00
CA LYS A 132 -8.39 -17.40 0.91
C LYS A 132 -9.47 -16.41 0.48
N LYS A 133 -9.26 -15.11 0.71
CA LYS A 133 -10.20 -14.04 0.35
C LYS A 133 -9.91 -13.39 -1.01
N ASN A 134 -8.78 -13.69 -1.62
CA ASN A 134 -8.31 -13.08 -2.86
C ASN A 134 -8.69 -13.97 -4.05
N LYS A 135 -10.00 -14.18 -4.24
CA LYS A 135 -10.54 -15.16 -5.20
C LYS A 135 -10.18 -14.83 -6.66
N GLU A 136 -9.96 -13.55 -6.95
CA GLU A 136 -9.60 -13.04 -8.28
C GLU A 136 -8.13 -13.22 -8.64
N LEU A 137 -7.29 -13.80 -7.75
CA LEU A 137 -5.87 -14.00 -8.02
C LEU A 137 -5.66 -14.87 -9.27
N THR A 138 -4.93 -14.31 -10.22
CA THR A 138 -4.43 -14.97 -11.43
C THR A 138 -2.92 -15.17 -11.37
N TYR A 139 -2.22 -14.37 -10.55
CA TYR A 139 -0.78 -14.49 -10.31
C TYR A 139 -0.44 -14.38 -8.82
N LEU A 140 0.35 -15.33 -8.33
CA LEU A 140 0.88 -15.33 -6.97
C LEU A 140 2.34 -15.78 -6.97
N ASN A 141 3.24 -14.91 -6.51
CA ASN A 141 4.64 -15.25 -6.29
C ASN A 141 5.04 -14.97 -4.83
N TYR A 142 5.40 -16.04 -4.12
CA TYR A 142 5.90 -15.99 -2.74
C TYR A 142 7.29 -16.61 -2.59
N SER A 143 7.99 -16.85 -3.71
CA SER A 143 9.36 -17.40 -3.71
C SER A 143 10.34 -16.55 -2.89
N GLY A 144 11.42 -17.15 -2.37
CA GLY A 144 12.39 -16.41 -1.55
C GLY A 144 11.84 -15.89 -0.21
N ASN A 145 10.77 -16.52 0.30
CA ASN A 145 10.28 -16.35 1.68
C ASN A 145 10.57 -17.60 2.52
N HIS A 146 10.19 -17.58 3.80
CA HIS A 146 10.22 -18.72 4.72
C HIS A 146 8.85 -19.45 4.78
N ILE A 147 8.05 -19.34 3.72
CA ILE A 147 6.75 -20.01 3.60
C ILE A 147 6.97 -21.43 3.10
N LYS A 148 6.40 -22.43 3.80
CA LYS A 148 6.48 -23.83 3.38
C LYS A 148 5.50 -24.16 2.26
N ASP A 149 4.27 -23.67 2.40
CA ASP A 149 3.18 -23.87 1.45
C ASP A 149 2.12 -22.77 1.65
N VAL A 150 1.31 -22.55 0.62
CA VAL A 150 0.15 -21.63 0.64
C VAL A 150 -1.08 -22.41 0.19
N ASP A 151 -2.13 -22.42 1.00
CA ASP A 151 -3.42 -23.00 0.60
C ASP A 151 -4.07 -22.13 -0.49
N ILE A 152 -4.03 -22.63 -1.73
CA ILE A 152 -4.58 -21.98 -2.92
C ILE A 152 -5.94 -22.56 -3.35
N ASN A 153 -6.57 -23.44 -2.56
CA ASN A 153 -7.84 -24.08 -2.93
C ASN A 153 -9.01 -23.10 -3.12
N ASN A 154 -8.86 -21.85 -2.68
CA ASN A 154 -9.88 -20.80 -2.79
C ASN A 154 -9.58 -19.79 -3.91
N ASN A 155 -8.61 -20.08 -4.78
CA ASN A 155 -8.13 -19.19 -5.83
C ASN A 155 -8.26 -19.88 -7.20
N PRO A 156 -9.50 -20.01 -7.73
CA PRO A 156 -9.78 -20.83 -8.91
C PRO A 156 -9.16 -20.31 -10.21
N TYR A 157 -8.76 -19.04 -10.23
CA TYR A 157 -8.13 -18.40 -11.40
C TYR A 157 -6.60 -18.43 -11.37
N LEU A 158 -5.98 -18.95 -10.30
CA LEU A 158 -4.54 -19.20 -10.30
C LEU A 158 -4.28 -20.31 -11.30
N LEU A 159 -3.79 -19.91 -12.48
CA LEU A 159 -3.23 -20.84 -13.44
C LEU A 159 -2.02 -21.48 -12.74
N ALA A 160 -1.90 -22.80 -12.84
CA ALA A 160 -0.77 -23.60 -12.33
C ALA A 160 0.58 -22.88 -12.56
N PRO A 161 1.63 -23.12 -11.75
CA PRO A 161 2.84 -22.29 -11.69
C PRO A 161 3.53 -22.21 -13.06
N TYR A 162 3.15 -21.22 -13.86
CA TYR A 162 3.74 -20.95 -15.16
C TYR A 162 4.51 -19.63 -15.07
N GLU A 163 5.70 -19.69 -15.64
CA GLU A 163 6.80 -18.76 -15.56
C GLU A 163 6.39 -17.30 -15.74
N LYS A 164 7.01 -16.44 -14.91
CA LYS A 164 7.17 -14.98 -15.07
C LYS A 164 6.19 -14.33 -16.05
N THR A 165 5.00 -14.00 -15.58
CA THR A 165 4.21 -12.96 -16.23
C THR A 165 4.96 -11.65 -16.03
N TYR A 166 5.65 -11.19 -17.08
CA TYR A 166 6.22 -9.85 -17.13
C TYR A 166 5.04 -8.89 -17.05
N ILE A 167 4.83 -8.29 -15.88
CA ILE A 167 3.98 -7.12 -15.76
C ILE A 167 4.73 -6.02 -16.49
N THR A 168 4.38 -5.79 -17.75
CA THR A 168 4.93 -4.68 -18.51
C THR A 168 4.49 -3.41 -17.81
N ASN A 169 5.47 -2.62 -17.39
CA ASN A 169 5.25 -1.23 -17.00
C ASN A 169 4.65 -0.51 -18.19
N GLY A 170 3.32 -0.38 -18.25
CA GLY A 170 2.67 0.44 -19.27
C GLY A 170 3.06 1.92 -19.13
N PRO A 171 2.70 2.78 -20.10
CA PRO A 171 2.43 2.51 -21.50
C PRO A 171 3.72 2.68 -22.33
N SER A 172 3.87 1.88 -23.39
CA SER A 172 4.65 2.31 -24.55
C SER A 172 3.83 3.37 -25.30
N ASN A 173 4.47 4.52 -25.56
CA ASN A 173 4.02 5.70 -26.33
C ASN A 173 2.72 5.59 -27.13
#